data_AF-A0AAX4NI46-F1
#
_entry.id   AF-A0AAX4NI46-F1
#
_cell.length_a   1.000
_cell.length_b   1.000
_cell.length_c   1.000
_cell.angle_alpha   90.00
_cell.angle_beta   90.00
_cell.angle_gamma   90.00
#
_symmetry.space_group_name_H-M   'P 1'
#
loop_
_entity.id
_entity.type
_entity.pdbx_description
1 polymer ?
#
loop_
_entity_poly.entity_id
_entity_poly.type
_entity_poly.pdbx_seq_one_letter_code
_entity_poly.pdbx_strand_id
1 'polypeptide(L)'
;MDVNGIIVIILAFVDGLFFGLAIKKGVVSFVLLFVAFFLAAYVGFSFIPKISFSGIISKIISYLVSHISIITNSLAIGTAGSFSLLIVLFIVGLAVGLWKG
;
A
#
# COMPACT_ATOMS: atom_id res chain seq x y z
N MET A 1 -30.69 10.41 -4.57
CA MET A 1 -29.30 10.83 -4.29
C MET A 1 -28.79 9.88 -3.24
N ASP A 2 -28.09 8.87 -3.71
CA ASP A 2 -28.05 7.55 -3.08
C ASP A 2 -27.02 7.56 -1.96
N VAL A 3 -27.47 7.27 -0.74
CA VAL A 3 -26.66 7.20 0.48
C VAL A 3 -25.38 6.37 0.27
N ASN A 4 -25.43 5.40 -0.64
CA ASN A 4 -24.31 4.56 -1.06
C ASN A 4 -23.12 5.36 -1.65
N GLY A 5 -23.36 6.35 -2.53
CA GLY A 5 -22.26 7.07 -3.21
C GLY A 5 -21.43 7.96 -2.25
N ILE A 6 -22.09 8.56 -1.27
CA ILE A 6 -21.42 9.38 -0.24
C ILE A 6 -20.55 8.50 0.67
N ILE A 7 -21.02 7.30 1.00
CA ILE A 7 -20.26 6.33 1.81
C ILE A 7 -18.98 5.92 1.07
N VAL A 8 -19.05 5.64 -0.24
CA VAL A 8 -17.87 5.25 -1.04
C VAL A 8 -16.82 6.37 -1.09
N ILE A 9 -17.25 7.62 -1.20
CA ILE A 9 -16.36 8.80 -1.18
C ILE A 9 -15.65 8.95 0.17
N ILE A 10 -16.38 8.81 1.29
CA ILE A 10 -15.81 8.91 2.63
C ILE A 10 -14.83 7.76 2.89
N LEU A 11 -15.20 6.54 2.48
CA LEU A 11 -14.31 5.37 2.60
C LEU A 11 -13.01 5.57 1.84
N ALA A 12 -13.05 6.04 0.59
CA ALA A 12 -11.83 6.29 -0.19
C ALA A 12 -10.89 7.33 0.47
N PHE A 13 -11.43 8.37 1.09
CA PHE A 13 -10.63 9.35 1.82
C PHE A 13 -10.00 8.77 3.09
N VAL A 14 -10.79 8.04 3.88
CA VAL A 14 -10.35 7.40 5.12
C VAL A 14 -9.29 6.33 4.83
N ASP A 15 -9.50 5.51 3.81
CA ASP A 15 -8.55 4.50 3.36
C ASP A 15 -7.24 5.17 2.92
N GLY A 16 -7.31 6.23 2.11
CA GLY A 16 -6.14 7.02 1.71
C GLY A 16 -5.35 7.53 2.93
N LEU A 17 -6.05 8.05 3.95
CA LEU A 17 -5.45 8.54 5.18
C LEU A 17 -4.76 7.42 5.98
N PHE A 18 -5.41 6.27 6.17
CA PHE A 18 -4.79 5.12 6.84
C PHE A 18 -3.58 4.58 6.08
N PHE A 19 -3.62 4.52 4.75
CA PHE A 19 -2.46 4.15 3.93
C PHE A 19 -1.32 5.15 4.10
N GLY A 20 -1.59 6.45 4.10
CA GLY A 20 -0.56 7.48 4.33
C GLY A 20 0.13 7.31 5.69
N LEU A 21 -0.64 7.08 6.76
CA LEU A 21 -0.10 6.79 8.10
C LEU A 21 0.74 5.50 8.12
N ALA A 22 0.25 4.44 7.46
CA ALA A 22 0.90 3.14 7.42
C ALA A 22 2.23 3.19 6.63
N ILE A 23 2.28 3.90 5.51
CA ILE A 23 3.49 4.05 4.70
C ILE A 23 4.60 4.71 5.52
N LYS A 24 4.31 5.80 6.25
CA LYS A 24 5.35 6.49 7.03
C LYS A 24 5.97 5.57 8.10
N LYS A 25 5.14 4.86 8.85
CA LYS A 25 5.59 3.89 9.87
C LYS A 25 6.27 2.67 9.24
N GLY A 26 5.79 2.22 8.08
CA GLY A 26 6.37 1.13 7.31
C GLY A 26 7.77 1.45 6.81
N VAL A 27 8.00 2.68 6.32
CA VAL A 27 9.33 3.13 5.88
C VAL A 27 10.29 3.19 7.06
N VAL A 28 9.88 3.71 8.23
CA VAL A 28 10.73 3.70 9.43
C VAL A 28 11.09 2.27 9.84
N SER A 29 10.13 1.35 9.83
CA SER A 29 10.38 -0.07 10.12
C SER A 29 11.30 -0.74 9.08
N PHE A 30 11.18 -0.38 7.81
CA PHE A 30 12.03 -0.89 6.74
C PHE A 30 13.48 -0.44 6.93
N VAL A 31 13.70 0.84 7.28
CA VAL A 31 15.04 1.36 7.59
C VAL A 31 15.63 0.65 8.81
N LEU A 32 14.86 0.45 9.89
CA LEU A 32 15.30 -0.30 11.07
C LEU A 32 15.69 -1.74 10.72
N LEU A 33 14.98 -2.38 9.78
CA LEU A 33 15.29 -3.73 9.31
C LEU A 33 16.64 -3.78 8.57
N PHE A 34 16.98 -2.77 7.77
CA PHE A 34 18.32 -2.65 7.19
C PHE A 34 19.39 -2.47 8.26
N VAL A 35 19.16 -1.59 9.24
CA VAL A 35 20.09 -1.40 10.37
C VAL A 35 20.30 -2.70 11.14
N ALA A 36 19.22 -3.46 11.40
CA ALA A 36 19.30 -4.77 12.04
C ALA A 36 20.11 -5.78 11.22
N PHE A 37 19.98 -5.78 9.89
CA PHE A 37 20.80 -6.63 9.03
C PHE A 37 22.29 -6.26 9.06
N PHE A 38 22.63 -4.98 9.06
CA PHE A 38 24.02 -4.54 9.22
C PHE A 38 24.59 -4.93 10.58
N LEU A 39 23.82 -4.78 11.67
CA LEU A 39 24.23 -5.20 13.00
C LEU A 39 24.41 -6.73 13.10
N ALA A 40 23.49 -7.50 12.54
CA ALA A 40 23.59 -8.97 12.49
C ALA A 40 24.83 -9.43 11.71
N ALA A 41 25.12 -8.80 10.56
CA ALA A 41 26.31 -9.07 9.78
C ALA A 41 27.60 -8.74 10.56
N TYR A 42 27.62 -7.63 11.29
CA TYR A 42 28.76 -7.21 12.11
C TYR A 42 29.01 -8.15 13.31
N VAL A 43 27.94 -8.62 13.96
CA VAL A 43 28.02 -9.55 15.10
C VAL A 43 28.34 -11.00 14.64
N GLY A 44 28.48 -11.24 13.34
CA GLY A 44 28.81 -12.56 12.79
C GLY A 44 27.62 -13.53 12.80
N PHE A 45 26.40 -13.03 13.02
CA PHE A 45 25.20 -13.82 12.83
C PHE A 45 25.00 -14.06 11.33
N SER A 46 25.37 -15.25 10.86
CA SER A 46 25.12 -15.75 9.50
C SER A 46 23.64 -16.12 9.29
N PHE A 47 22.73 -15.30 9.84
CA PHE A 47 21.32 -15.30 9.44
C PHE A 47 21.17 -14.43 8.19
N ILE A 48 21.95 -14.72 7.16
CA ILE A 48 21.59 -14.29 5.80
C ILE A 48 20.50 -15.28 5.42
N PRO A 49 19.21 -14.91 5.49
CA PRO A 49 18.20 -15.82 5.01
C PRO A 49 18.53 -15.97 3.52
N LYS A 50 18.70 -17.21 3.04
CA LYS A 50 18.85 -17.52 1.61
C LYS A 50 17.54 -17.26 0.86
N ILE A 51 16.88 -16.15 1.17
CA ILE A 51 15.79 -15.61 0.40
C ILE A 51 16.42 -15.09 -0.88
N SER A 52 16.30 -15.87 -1.95
CA SER A 52 16.60 -15.34 -3.26
C SER A 52 15.69 -14.14 -3.47
N PHE A 53 16.27 -12.94 -3.56
CA PHE A 53 15.51 -11.73 -3.91
C PHE A 53 14.65 -11.95 -5.17
N SER A 54 15.15 -12.79 -6.08
CA SER A 54 14.43 -13.30 -7.25
C SER A 54 13.13 -14.05 -6.90
N GLY A 55 13.15 -14.93 -5.88
CA GLY A 55 11.97 -15.69 -5.46
C GLY A 55 10.90 -14.84 -4.79
N ILE A 56 11.29 -13.79 -4.07
CA ILE A 56 10.33 -12.83 -3.49
C ILE A 56 9.70 -11.99 -4.59
N ILE A 57 10.49 -11.45 -5.52
CA ILE A 57 10.01 -10.63 -6.63
C ILE A 57 9.09 -11.43 -7.56
N SER A 58 9.47 -12.64 -7.96
CA SER A 58 8.64 -13.53 -8.78
C SER A 58 7.30 -13.82 -8.13
N LYS A 59 7.28 -14.02 -6.81
CA LYS A 59 6.07 -14.35 -6.06
C LYS A 59 5.17 -13.12 -5.93
N ILE A 60 5.73 -11.95 -5.63
CA ILE A 60 5.00 -10.67 -5.60
C ILE A 60 4.36 -10.37 -6.96
N ILE A 61 5.11 -10.50 -8.06
CA ILE A 61 4.60 -10.27 -9.41
C ILE A 61 3.48 -11.25 -9.74
N SER A 62 3.65 -12.53 -9.41
CA SER A 62 2.62 -13.55 -9.66
C SER A 62 1.33 -13.28 -8.88
N TYR A 63 1.43 -12.84 -7.62
CA TYR A 63 0.28 -12.44 -6.82
C TYR A 63 -0.41 -11.17 -7.36
N LEU A 64 0.37 -10.17 -7.77
CA LEU A 64 -0.14 -8.95 -8.39
C LEU A 64 -0.89 -9.26 -9.67
N VAL A 65 -0.29 -10.02 -10.59
CA VAL A 65 -0.91 -10.38 -11.87
C VAL A 65 -2.17 -11.22 -11.67
N SER A 66 -2.18 -12.15 -10.72
CA SER A 66 -3.38 -12.99 -10.47
C SER A 66 -4.54 -12.21 -9.83
N HIS A 67 -4.26 -11.16 -9.05
CA HIS A 67 -5.28 -10.38 -8.36
C HIS A 67 -5.68 -9.09 -9.10
N ILE A 68 -4.90 -8.66 -10.10
CA ILE A 68 -5.24 -7.50 -10.93
C ILE A 68 -6.61 -7.68 -11.63
N SER A 69 -6.94 -8.91 -12.02
CA SER A 69 -8.23 -9.25 -12.66
C SER A 69 -9.44 -9.07 -11.72
N ILE A 70 -9.23 -9.24 -10.41
CA ILE A 70 -10.25 -9.07 -9.36
C ILE A 70 -10.44 -7.58 -9.06
N ILE A 71 -9.36 -6.81 -9.09
CA ILE A 71 -9.41 -5.35 -8.93
C ILE A 71 -10.13 -4.72 -10.12
N THR A 72 -9.83 -5.12 -11.36
CA THR A 72 -10.48 -4.53 -12.54
C THR A 72 -11.98 -4.81 -12.63
N ASN A 73 -12.46 -5.96 -12.14
CA ASN A 73 -13.89 -6.31 -12.18
C ASN A 73 -14.70 -5.80 -10.98
N SER A 74 -14.06 -5.54 -9.83
CA SER A 74 -14.75 -5.01 -8.64
C SER A 74 -14.92 -3.48 -8.68
N LEU A 75 -14.17 -2.78 -9.52
CA LEU A 75 -14.25 -1.32 -9.71
C LEU A 75 -15.20 -0.89 -10.84
N ALA A 76 -16.28 -1.64 -11.08
CA ALA A 76 -17.39 -1.22 -11.95
C ALA A 76 -18.21 -0.09 -11.30
N ILE A 77 -17.56 1.03 -10.96
CA ILE A 77 -18.21 2.28 -10.59
C ILE A 77 -18.66 2.93 -11.90
N GLY A 78 -19.95 2.77 -12.20
CA GLY A 78 -20.60 3.47 -13.28
C GLY A 78 -20.37 4.98 -13.12
N THR A 79 -19.99 5.64 -14.21
CA THR A 79 -19.65 7.07 -14.36
C THR A 79 -18.17 7.45 -14.12
N ALA A 80 -17.49 7.82 -15.21
CA ALA A 80 -16.09 8.28 -15.22
C ALA A 80 -15.82 9.48 -14.29
N GLY A 81 -16.84 10.29 -13.98
CA GLY A 81 -16.74 11.41 -13.03
C GLY A 81 -16.56 10.96 -11.57
N SER A 82 -17.24 9.89 -11.15
CA SER A 82 -17.17 9.37 -9.78
C SER A 82 -15.82 8.68 -9.51
N PHE A 83 -15.25 8.03 -10.52
CA PHE A 83 -13.93 7.41 -10.44
C PHE A 83 -12.79 8.44 -10.26
N SER A 84 -12.86 9.55 -11.01
CA SER A 84 -11.90 10.65 -10.89
C SER A 84 -11.91 11.27 -9.49
N LEU A 85 -13.11 11.53 -8.95
CA LEU A 85 -13.26 12.08 -7.60
C LEU A 85 -12.72 11.13 -6.52
N LEU A 86 -12.97 9.82 -6.64
CA LEU A 86 -12.45 8.83 -5.69
C LEU A 86 -10.93 8.78 -5.66
N ILE A 87 -10.28 8.79 -6.84
CA ILE A 87 -8.82 8.81 -6.92
C ILE A 87 -8.26 10.09 -6.32
N VAL A 88 -8.86 11.24 -6.62
CA VAL A 88 -8.42 12.53 -6.07
C VAL A 88 -8.55 12.54 -4.54
N LEU A 89 -9.69 12.10 -4.00
CA LEU A 89 -9.92 12.01 -2.55
C LEU A 89 -8.98 11.02 -1.87
N PHE A 90 -8.70 9.89 -2.50
CA PHE A 90 -7.72 8.92 -2.01
C PHE A 90 -6.31 9.51 -1.96
N ILE A 91 -5.86 10.18 -3.02
CA ILE A 91 -4.54 10.84 -3.08
C ILE A 91 -4.44 11.96 -2.04
N VAL A 92 -5.49 12.76 -1.86
CA VAL A 92 -5.53 13.82 -0.83
C VAL A 92 -5.49 13.21 0.57
N GLY A 93 -6.26 12.15 0.83
CA GLY A 93 -6.21 11.40 2.09
C GLY A 93 -4.80 10.86 2.37
N LEU A 94 -4.16 10.27 1.35
CA LEU A 94 -2.79 9.76 1.41
C LEU A 94 -1.79 10.87 1.71
N ALA A 95 -1.86 12.00 1.00
CA ALA A 95 -0.97 13.14 1.22
C ALA A 95 -1.10 13.70 2.66
N VAL A 96 -2.32 13.83 3.17
CA VAL A 96 -2.58 14.27 4.55
C VAL A 96 -2.06 13.24 5.56
N GLY A 97 -2.31 11.95 5.31
CA GLY A 97 -1.81 10.84 6.12
C GLY A 97 -0.28 10.79 6.17
N LEU A 98 0.41 11.04 5.06
CA LEU A 98 1.87 11.13 5.02
C LEU A 98 2.41 12.33 5.80
N TRP A 99 1.74 13.49 5.70
CA TRP A 99 2.20 14.71 6.37
C TRP A 99 2.02 14.62 7.89
N LYS A 100 0.86 14.14 8.35
CA LYS A 100 0.53 14.07 9.79
C LYS A 100 0.94 12.77 10.49
N GLY A 101 1.24 11.71 9.74
CA GLY A 101 1.53 10.37 10.27
C GLY A 101 2.86 10.20 10.95
#